data_AF-A0A3S5YQZ2-F1
#
_entry.id   AF-A0A3S5YQZ2-F1
#
_cell.length_a   1.000
_cell.length_b   1.000
_cell.length_c   1.000
_cell.angle_alpha   90.00
_cell.angle_beta   90.00
_cell.angle_gamma   90.00
#
_symmetry.space_group_name_H-M   'P 1'
#
loop_
_entity.id
_entity.type
_entity.pdbx_description
1 polymer ?
#
loop_
_entity_poly.entity_id
_entity_poly.type
_entity_poly.pdbx_seq_one_letter_code
_entity_poly.pdbx_strand_id
1 'polypeptide(L)'
;MDDYSASDMRCSDRSESQLKAQFHLTDVSTRANPYTLTKVTSFNQPQPIFHGSRGEGEIIRQQCAAILFDELRALSGLFAMSGPYKPLIKQMIPHIQKANGAPFRYMLLDRALKDHILSDSTPNSSRLRLAGLLKNILTRNISITRQRIKMNCENRFFEGNSPLTDKGKINWRLKNIDVLKEKYDIPKPSSSGYFTVIF
;
A
#
# COMPACT_ATOMS: atom_id res chain seq x y z
N MET A 1 -3.46 -2.88 -7.20
CA MET A 1 -2.95 -1.51 -7.48
C MET A 1 -2.40 -1.64 -8.87
N ASP A 2 -3.20 -1.24 -9.84
CA ASP A 2 -2.98 -1.60 -11.24
C ASP A 2 -2.46 -0.34 -11.94
N ASP A 3 -1.25 0.07 -11.54
CA ASP A 3 -0.60 1.26 -12.07
C ASP A 3 0.17 0.91 -13.35
N TYR A 4 -0.52 1.01 -14.48
CA TYR A 4 0.06 0.79 -15.80
C TYR A 4 1.08 1.87 -16.20
N SER A 5 1.21 2.95 -15.42
CA SER A 5 2.13 4.06 -15.69
C SER A 5 3.49 3.92 -14.99
N ALA A 6 3.68 2.86 -14.18
CA ALA A 6 4.92 2.58 -13.48
C ALA A 6 6.12 2.48 -14.44
N SER A 7 7.30 2.95 -14.02
CA SER A 7 8.47 3.09 -14.90
C SER A 7 8.94 1.75 -15.51
N ASP A 8 8.80 0.66 -14.77
CA ASP A 8 9.12 -0.71 -15.20
C ASP A 8 8.10 -1.26 -16.22
N MET A 9 6.85 -0.81 -16.17
CA MET A 9 5.80 -1.15 -17.15
C MET A 9 5.99 -0.46 -18.51
N ARG A 10 6.86 0.57 -18.59
CA ARG A 10 7.15 1.34 -19.83
C ARG A 10 8.24 0.72 -20.71
N CYS A 11 8.79 -0.43 -20.33
CA CYS A 11 9.92 -1.04 -21.03
C CYS A 11 9.53 -2.19 -21.97
N SER A 12 8.23 -2.35 -22.30
CA SER A 12 7.74 -3.50 -23.08
C SER A 12 8.04 -3.42 -24.59
N ASP A 13 8.53 -2.28 -25.09
CA ASP A 13 8.69 -1.93 -26.50
C ASP A 13 10.16 -1.77 -26.93
N ARG A 14 11.05 -2.61 -26.40
CA ARG A 14 12.47 -2.63 -26.78
C ARG A 14 12.65 -3.13 -28.22
N SER A 15 13.58 -2.51 -28.96
CA SER A 15 13.93 -2.95 -30.32
C SER A 15 14.74 -4.25 -30.30
N GLU A 16 14.70 -5.00 -31.40
CA GLU A 16 15.55 -6.18 -31.59
C GLU A 16 17.04 -5.88 -31.37
N SER A 17 17.52 -4.74 -31.88
CA SER A 17 18.91 -4.30 -31.70
C SER A 17 19.26 -4.11 -30.23
N GLN A 18 18.36 -3.54 -29.42
CA GLN A 18 18.56 -3.40 -27.97
C GLN A 18 18.55 -4.76 -27.27
N LEU A 19 17.62 -5.65 -27.62
CA LEU A 19 17.56 -7.01 -27.05
C LEU A 19 18.86 -7.79 -27.30
N LYS A 20 19.43 -7.68 -28.50
CA LYS A 20 20.69 -8.34 -28.86
C LYS A 20 21.92 -7.67 -28.26
N ALA A 21 22.04 -6.36 -28.40
CA ALA A 21 23.26 -5.65 -28.01
C ALA A 21 23.38 -5.44 -26.50
N GLN A 22 22.27 -5.09 -25.83
CA GLN A 22 22.28 -4.70 -24.41
C GLN A 22 21.96 -5.86 -23.48
N PHE A 23 21.07 -6.77 -23.89
CA PHE A 23 20.63 -7.90 -23.06
C PHE A 23 21.20 -9.24 -23.52
N HIS A 24 21.98 -9.27 -24.60
CA HIS A 24 22.58 -10.47 -25.17
C HIS A 24 21.56 -11.59 -25.47
N LEU A 25 20.32 -11.22 -25.78
CA LEU A 25 19.24 -12.15 -26.12
C LEU A 25 19.34 -12.61 -27.57
N THR A 26 20.48 -13.17 -27.96
CA THR A 26 20.73 -13.67 -29.31
C THR A 26 20.15 -15.07 -29.52
N ASP A 27 20.17 -15.91 -28.48
CA ASP A 27 19.60 -17.26 -28.47
C ASP A 27 18.50 -17.35 -27.40
N VAL A 28 17.26 -17.17 -27.85
CA VAL A 28 16.08 -17.08 -26.95
C VAL A 28 15.41 -18.43 -26.74
N SER A 29 15.46 -19.31 -27.73
CA SER A 29 14.67 -20.55 -27.76
C SER A 29 15.35 -21.61 -28.60
N THR A 30 15.30 -22.84 -28.08
CA THR A 30 15.85 -24.02 -28.74
C THR A 30 14.96 -24.56 -29.87
N ARG A 31 13.71 -24.08 -29.96
CA ARG A 31 12.68 -24.60 -30.87
C ARG A 31 12.20 -23.60 -31.91
N ALA A 32 12.40 -22.31 -31.71
CA ALA A 32 11.99 -21.27 -32.66
C ALA A 32 12.86 -20.01 -32.53
N ASN A 33 13.19 -19.38 -33.66
CA ASN A 33 13.86 -18.10 -33.66
C ASN A 33 12.82 -16.96 -33.73
N PRO A 34 12.69 -16.12 -32.69
CA PRO A 34 11.70 -15.04 -32.65
C PRO A 34 12.02 -13.87 -33.59
N TYR A 35 13.28 -13.70 -34.00
CA TYR A 35 13.71 -12.60 -34.87
C TYR A 35 13.48 -12.91 -36.34
N THR A 36 13.72 -14.17 -36.75
CA THR A 36 13.55 -14.60 -38.14
C THR A 36 12.24 -15.34 -38.39
N LEU A 37 11.47 -15.65 -37.34
CA LEU A 37 10.23 -16.43 -37.41
C LEU A 37 10.42 -17.77 -38.13
N THR A 38 11.47 -18.49 -37.75
CA THR A 38 11.78 -19.84 -38.27
C THR A 38 11.76 -20.85 -37.12
N LYS A 39 11.32 -22.08 -37.39
CA LYS A 39 11.52 -23.18 -36.42
C LYS A 39 13.01 -23.54 -36.33
N VAL A 40 13.43 -24.00 -35.16
CA VAL A 40 14.75 -24.57 -34.91
C VAL A 40 14.51 -26.04 -34.55
N THR A 41 15.01 -26.96 -35.37
CA THR A 41 14.90 -28.40 -35.09
C THR A 41 16.19 -28.92 -34.46
N SER A 42 16.09 -29.87 -33.53
CA SER A 42 17.24 -30.43 -32.81
C SER A 42 18.24 -31.18 -33.70
N PHE A 43 17.90 -31.46 -34.96
CA PHE A 43 18.82 -32.00 -35.98
C PHE A 43 19.67 -30.91 -36.67
N ASN A 44 19.45 -29.63 -36.35
CA ASN A 44 20.19 -28.49 -36.88
C ASN A 44 21.14 -27.87 -35.85
N GLN A 45 21.70 -28.67 -34.93
CA GLN A 45 22.98 -28.31 -34.32
C GLN A 45 24.03 -28.25 -35.46
N PRO A 46 24.87 -27.22 -35.54
CA PRO A 46 25.79 -27.05 -36.65
C PRO A 46 26.83 -28.17 -36.63
N GLN A 47 26.58 -29.23 -37.39
CA GLN A 47 27.65 -30.02 -37.98
C GLN A 47 28.35 -29.12 -39.01
N PRO A 48 29.67 -28.92 -38.95
CA PRO A 48 30.35 -27.81 -39.61
C PRO A 48 30.50 -27.93 -41.14
N ILE A 49 29.66 -28.69 -41.86
CA ILE A 49 29.96 -29.05 -43.27
C ILE A 49 28.80 -28.85 -44.27
N PHE A 50 27.55 -28.59 -43.86
CA PHE A 50 26.45 -28.53 -44.86
C PHE A 50 25.88 -27.11 -45.06
N HIS A 51 26.48 -26.38 -45.99
CA HIS A 51 25.85 -25.23 -46.67
C HIS A 51 24.93 -25.76 -47.77
N GLY A 52 23.65 -25.97 -47.46
CA GLY A 52 22.69 -26.33 -48.48
C GLY A 52 21.28 -26.44 -47.91
N SER A 53 20.40 -25.53 -48.37
CA SER A 53 18.94 -25.59 -48.20
C SER A 53 18.40 -25.20 -46.81
N ARG A 54 18.57 -23.92 -46.45
CA ARG A 54 17.79 -23.26 -45.41
C ARG A 54 16.37 -23.03 -45.90
N GLY A 55 15.46 -23.92 -45.53
CA GLY A 55 14.03 -23.80 -45.83
C GLY A 55 13.21 -24.45 -44.73
N GLU A 56 13.42 -24.04 -43.48
CA GLU A 56 12.57 -24.50 -42.37
C GLU A 56 11.40 -23.53 -42.23
N GLY A 57 10.21 -24.04 -42.58
CA GLY A 57 9.00 -23.28 -42.86
C GLY A 57 8.79 -22.08 -41.93
N GLU A 58 8.60 -20.92 -42.55
CA GLU A 58 8.22 -19.69 -41.88
C GLU A 58 7.03 -19.96 -40.96
N ILE A 59 7.19 -19.58 -39.70
CA ILE A 59 6.13 -19.70 -38.71
C ILE A 59 5.43 -18.37 -38.53
N ILE A 60 4.11 -18.45 -38.36
CA ILE A 60 3.31 -17.28 -38.03
C ILE A 60 3.71 -16.79 -36.63
N ARG A 61 3.75 -15.47 -36.41
CA ARG A 61 4.11 -14.85 -35.12
C ARG A 61 3.37 -15.46 -33.92
N GLN A 62 2.09 -15.79 -34.08
CA GLN A 62 1.28 -16.43 -33.04
C GLN A 62 1.76 -17.85 -32.71
N GLN A 63 2.17 -18.62 -33.72
CA GLN A 63 2.73 -19.96 -33.53
C GLN A 63 4.11 -19.89 -32.88
N CYS A 64 4.94 -18.92 -33.27
CA CYS A 64 6.21 -18.65 -32.60
C CYS A 64 6.00 -18.33 -31.12
N ALA A 65 5.07 -17.41 -30.81
CA ALA A 65 4.74 -17.07 -29.42
C ALA A 65 4.25 -18.29 -28.64
N ALA A 66 3.40 -19.14 -29.23
CA ALA A 66 2.94 -20.37 -28.59
C ALA A 66 4.11 -21.31 -28.22
N ILE A 67 5.08 -21.50 -29.12
CA ILE A 67 6.28 -22.30 -28.87
C ILE A 67 7.09 -21.73 -27.70
N LEU A 68 7.31 -20.41 -27.68
CA LEU A 68 8.05 -19.74 -26.60
C LEU A 68 7.34 -19.89 -25.25
N PHE A 69 6.02 -19.74 -25.21
CA PHE A 69 5.25 -19.92 -23.98
C PHE A 69 5.25 -21.37 -23.47
N ASP A 70 5.28 -22.35 -24.39
CA ASP A 70 5.38 -23.75 -24.01
C ASP A 70 6.75 -24.10 -23.43
N GLU A 71 7.84 -23.57 -24.01
CA GLU A 71 9.19 -23.68 -23.44
C GLU A 71 9.27 -22.99 -22.08
N LEU A 72 8.75 -21.75 -21.96
CA LEU A 72 8.71 -21.03 -20.70
C LEU A 72 8.01 -21.84 -19.60
N ARG A 73 6.88 -22.48 -19.93
CA ARG A 73 6.13 -23.33 -18.99
C ARG A 73 6.92 -24.56 -18.58
N ALA A 74 7.60 -25.21 -19.51
CA ALA A 74 8.44 -26.38 -19.22
C ALA A 74 9.61 -26.02 -18.30
N LEU A 75 10.37 -24.97 -18.64
CA LEU A 75 11.54 -24.53 -17.89
C LEU A 75 11.16 -23.97 -16.52
N SER A 76 10.12 -23.12 -16.46
CA SER A 76 9.64 -22.54 -15.19
C SER A 76 9.06 -23.60 -14.26
N GLY A 77 8.52 -24.70 -14.82
CA GLY A 77 8.06 -25.85 -14.05
C GLY A 77 9.16 -26.47 -13.19
N LEU A 78 10.42 -26.46 -13.67
CA LEU A 78 11.58 -26.99 -12.95
C LEU A 78 11.94 -26.15 -11.71
N PHE A 79 11.78 -24.82 -11.80
CA PHE A 79 12.04 -23.91 -10.67
C PHE A 79 10.91 -23.87 -9.65
N ALA A 80 9.71 -24.34 -10.02
CA ALA A 80 8.55 -24.45 -9.15
C ALA A 80 8.25 -25.89 -8.72
N MET A 81 9.25 -26.79 -8.78
CA MET A 81 9.07 -28.22 -8.52
C MET A 81 8.55 -28.52 -7.11
N SER A 82 9.02 -27.76 -6.13
CA SER A 82 8.69 -27.88 -4.71
C SER A 82 8.20 -26.54 -4.14
N GLY A 83 7.35 -26.62 -3.10
CA GLY A 83 6.89 -25.46 -2.35
C GLY A 83 5.41 -25.11 -2.56
N PRO A 84 4.84 -24.28 -1.66
CA PRO A 84 3.42 -23.97 -1.62
C PRO A 84 2.94 -23.14 -2.82
N TYR A 85 3.86 -22.48 -3.53
CA TYR A 85 3.57 -21.58 -4.64
C TYR A 85 3.65 -22.27 -6.01
N LYS A 86 3.89 -23.59 -6.08
CA LYS A 86 3.86 -24.35 -7.34
C LYS A 86 2.60 -24.11 -8.21
N PRO A 87 1.37 -24.04 -7.64
CA PRO A 87 0.17 -23.75 -8.42
C PRO A 87 0.18 -22.36 -9.06
N LEU A 88 0.87 -21.39 -8.46
CA LEU A 88 0.93 -20.01 -8.93
C LEU A 88 1.53 -19.93 -10.35
N ILE A 89 2.72 -20.51 -10.55
CA ILE A 89 3.40 -20.48 -11.87
C ILE A 89 2.56 -21.17 -12.95
N LYS A 90 1.91 -22.29 -12.59
CA LYS A 90 1.03 -23.02 -13.50
C LYS A 90 -0.17 -22.20 -13.96
N GLN A 91 -0.69 -21.29 -13.12
CA GLN A 91 -1.82 -20.42 -13.46
C GLN A 91 -1.37 -19.10 -14.10
N MET A 92 -0.22 -18.58 -13.68
CA MET A 92 0.28 -17.27 -14.12
C MET A 92 0.74 -17.29 -15.59
N ILE A 93 1.49 -18.32 -16.02
CA ILE A 93 2.01 -18.37 -17.40
C ILE A 93 0.88 -18.44 -18.44
N PRO A 94 -0.15 -19.31 -18.32
CA PRO A 94 -1.30 -19.29 -19.22
C PRO A 94 -2.06 -17.96 -19.22
N HIS A 95 -2.15 -17.30 -18.06
CA HIS A 95 -2.78 -15.98 -17.97
C HIS A 95 -2.00 -14.94 -18.76
N ILE A 96 -0.67 -14.88 -18.63
CA ILE A 96 0.18 -13.96 -19.41
C ILE A 96 -0.03 -14.18 -20.92
N GLN A 97 -0.15 -15.44 -21.36
CA GLN A 97 -0.33 -15.78 -22.77
C GLN A 97 -1.70 -15.35 -23.34
N LYS A 98 -2.78 -15.47 -22.56
CA LYS A 98 -4.16 -15.37 -23.07
C LYS A 98 -4.94 -14.15 -22.61
N ALA A 99 -4.56 -13.53 -21.50
CA ALA A 99 -5.37 -12.51 -20.84
C ALA A 99 -5.21 -11.09 -21.40
N ASN A 100 -4.42 -10.90 -22.48
CA ASN A 100 -4.28 -9.65 -23.22
C ASN A 100 -4.04 -8.40 -22.33
N GLY A 101 -3.13 -8.53 -21.35
CA GLY A 101 -2.79 -7.44 -20.43
C GLY A 101 -3.76 -7.26 -19.24
N ALA A 102 -4.78 -8.10 -19.11
CA ALA A 102 -5.65 -8.07 -17.93
C ALA A 102 -4.88 -8.42 -16.65
N PRO A 103 -5.19 -7.77 -15.51
CA PRO A 103 -4.54 -8.04 -14.24
C PRO A 103 -4.65 -9.52 -13.85
N PHE A 104 -3.55 -10.10 -13.39
CA PHE A 104 -3.55 -11.44 -12.81
C PHE A 104 -3.85 -11.35 -11.31
N ARG A 105 -4.80 -12.15 -10.83
CA ARG A 105 -5.16 -12.21 -9.40
C ARG A 105 -5.15 -13.65 -8.93
N TYR A 106 -4.42 -13.91 -7.85
CA TYR A 106 -4.34 -15.25 -7.28
C TYR A 106 -4.02 -15.19 -5.79
N MET A 107 -4.80 -15.90 -4.97
CA MET A 107 -4.70 -15.84 -3.51
C MET A 107 -3.28 -16.15 -2.99
N LEU A 108 -2.59 -17.11 -3.60
CA LEU A 108 -1.21 -17.46 -3.18
C LEU A 108 -0.20 -16.37 -3.55
N LEU A 109 -0.44 -15.61 -4.63
CA LEU A 109 0.40 -14.45 -4.97
C LEU A 109 0.19 -13.34 -3.93
N ASP A 110 -1.06 -13.03 -3.61
CA ASP A 110 -1.40 -11.99 -2.63
C ASP A 110 -0.79 -12.32 -1.25
N ARG A 111 -0.83 -13.61 -0.86
CA ARG A 111 -0.19 -14.10 0.36
C ARG A 111 1.33 -13.94 0.31
N ALA A 112 1.97 -14.36 -0.78
CA ALA A 112 3.43 -14.25 -0.92
C ALA A 112 3.89 -12.79 -0.85
N LEU A 113 3.19 -11.89 -1.53
CA LEU A 113 3.48 -10.44 -1.52
C LEU A 113 3.27 -9.85 -0.13
N LYS A 114 2.20 -10.24 0.58
CA LYS A 114 1.97 -9.84 1.96
C LYS A 114 3.12 -10.29 2.86
N ASP A 115 3.47 -11.58 2.80
CA ASP A 115 4.53 -12.15 3.62
C ASP A 115 5.88 -11.47 3.31
N HIS A 116 6.14 -11.17 2.04
CA HIS A 116 7.32 -10.41 1.62
C HIS A 116 7.37 -9.03 2.28
N ILE A 117 6.31 -8.24 2.18
CA ILE A 117 6.21 -6.90 2.80
C ILE A 117 6.35 -6.97 4.33
N LEU A 118 5.77 -8.00 4.97
CA LEU A 118 5.85 -8.17 6.42
C LEU A 118 7.23 -8.63 6.89
N SER A 119 7.92 -9.45 6.09
CA SER A 119 9.27 -9.92 6.38
C SER A 119 10.34 -8.86 6.13
N ASP A 120 10.07 -7.87 5.26
CA ASP A 120 11.00 -6.81 4.94
C ASP A 120 11.29 -5.94 6.18
N SER A 121 12.52 -6.06 6.68
CA SER A 121 13.06 -5.31 7.80
C SER A 121 14.19 -4.37 7.37
N THR A 122 14.35 -4.14 6.06
CA THR A 122 15.35 -3.18 5.58
C THR A 122 15.04 -1.78 6.09
N PRO A 123 16.04 -0.93 6.34
CA PRO A 123 15.83 0.40 6.93
C PRO A 123 14.86 1.29 6.14
N ASN A 124 14.80 1.12 4.82
CA ASN A 124 13.94 1.87 3.90
C ASN A 124 12.68 1.12 3.48
N SER A 125 12.38 -0.01 4.10
CA SER A 125 11.18 -0.80 3.82
C SER A 125 9.92 0.05 3.96
N SER A 126 8.96 -0.18 3.06
CA SER A 126 7.64 0.45 3.12
C SER A 126 6.99 0.27 4.50
N ARG A 127 7.17 -0.91 5.10
CA ARG A 127 6.65 -1.25 6.44
C ARG A 127 7.21 -0.33 7.53
N LEU A 128 8.54 -0.19 7.64
CA LEU A 128 9.15 0.66 8.66
C LEU A 128 8.87 2.14 8.43
N ARG A 129 8.87 2.59 7.17
CA ARG A 129 8.54 3.99 6.81
C ARG A 129 7.11 4.35 7.20
N LEU A 130 6.14 3.50 6.87
CA LEU A 130 4.74 3.72 7.24
C LEU A 130 4.54 3.67 8.75
N ALA A 131 5.17 2.70 9.44
CA ALA A 131 5.12 2.60 10.90
C ALA A 131 5.69 3.85 11.58
N GLY A 132 6.83 4.36 11.10
CA GLY A 132 7.43 5.60 11.60
C GLY A 132 6.55 6.82 11.38
N LEU A 133 5.96 6.96 10.19
CA LEU A 133 5.02 8.05 9.88
C LEU A 133 3.79 8.01 10.80
N LEU A 134 3.18 6.83 10.98
CA LEU A 134 2.05 6.63 11.89
C LEU A 134 2.40 7.01 13.33
N LYS A 135 3.56 6.55 13.82
CA LYS A 135 4.05 6.90 15.16
C LYS A 135 4.22 8.41 15.33
N ASN A 136 4.78 9.08 14.33
CA ASN A 136 4.99 10.54 14.35
C ASN A 136 3.65 11.31 14.35
N ILE A 137 2.69 10.89 13.52
CA ILE A 137 1.35 11.49 13.46
C ILE A 137 0.64 11.34 14.80
N LEU A 138 0.64 10.14 15.38
CA LEU A 138 0.02 9.87 16.68
C LEU A 138 0.67 10.70 17.80
N THR A 139 2.01 10.73 17.84
CA THR A 139 2.76 11.51 18.84
C THR A 139 2.42 13.01 18.74
N ARG A 140 2.34 13.54 17.52
CA ARG A 140 1.97 14.94 17.27
C ARG A 140 0.53 15.22 17.71
N ASN A 141 -0.42 14.36 17.39
CA ASN A 141 -1.82 14.52 17.78
C ASN A 141 -2.00 14.48 19.31
N ILE A 142 -1.31 13.58 20.00
CA ILE A 142 -1.31 13.50 21.46
C ILE A 142 -0.74 14.80 22.06
N SER A 143 0.39 15.30 21.52
CA SER A 143 1.01 16.55 21.97
C SER A 143 0.08 17.76 21.83
N ILE A 144 -0.55 17.91 20.66
CA ILE A 144 -1.52 18.98 20.38
C ILE A 144 -2.70 18.90 21.35
N THR A 145 -3.25 17.69 21.55
CA THR A 145 -4.37 17.48 22.47
C THR A 145 -4.00 17.86 23.90
N ARG A 146 -2.79 17.49 24.33
CA ARG A 146 -2.26 17.84 25.66
C ARG A 146 -2.11 19.35 25.85
N GLN A 147 -1.58 20.06 24.86
CA GLN A 147 -1.50 21.53 24.89
C GLN A 147 -2.88 22.18 24.96
N ARG A 148 -3.84 21.68 24.19
CA ARG A 148 -5.20 22.21 24.14
C ARG A 148 -5.95 22.01 25.46
N ILE A 149 -5.77 20.86 26.12
CA ILE A 149 -6.29 20.61 27.48
C ILE A 149 -5.62 21.55 28.48
N LYS A 150 -4.28 21.70 28.42
CA LYS A 150 -3.54 22.60 29.31
C LYS A 150 -4.04 24.05 29.20
N MET A 151 -4.18 24.58 27.98
CA MET A 151 -4.72 25.92 27.75
C MET A 151 -6.16 26.06 28.26
N ASN A 152 -7.03 25.06 28.06
CA ASN A 152 -8.39 25.11 28.59
C ASN A 152 -8.46 25.03 30.12
N CYS A 153 -7.51 24.36 30.76
CA CYS A 153 -7.40 24.34 32.22
C CYS A 153 -6.88 25.67 32.76
N GLU A 154 -5.87 26.26 32.11
CA GLU A 154 -5.34 27.57 32.45
C GLU A 154 -6.39 28.67 32.24
N ASN A 155 -7.07 28.69 31.09
CA ASN A 155 -8.15 29.65 30.82
C ASN A 155 -9.32 29.51 31.80
N ARG A 156 -9.69 28.29 32.22
CA ARG A 156 -10.68 28.09 33.30
C ARG A 156 -10.20 28.61 34.67
N PHE A 157 -8.90 28.59 34.91
CA PHE A 157 -8.30 29.18 36.11
C PHE A 157 -8.37 30.71 36.08
N PHE A 158 -8.29 31.32 34.89
CA PHE A 158 -8.34 32.78 34.70
C PHE A 158 -9.77 33.34 34.51
N GLU A 159 -10.70 32.57 33.93
CA GLU A 159 -12.10 32.99 33.70
C GLU A 159 -13.03 32.72 34.90
N GLY A 160 -12.53 32.09 35.97
CA GLY A 160 -13.36 31.77 37.12
C GLY A 160 -12.59 31.69 38.41
N ASN A 161 -12.67 32.76 39.21
CA ASN A 161 -12.85 32.63 40.66
C ASN A 161 -14.16 31.88 40.94
N SER A 162 -14.31 30.65 40.43
CA SER A 162 -15.39 29.74 40.79
C SER A 162 -14.86 28.91 41.94
N PRO A 163 -15.28 29.19 43.17
CA PRO A 163 -14.69 28.56 44.32
C PRO A 163 -15.02 27.07 44.36
N LEU A 164 -13.98 26.26 44.22
CA LEU A 164 -14.05 24.79 44.26
C LEU A 164 -14.45 24.26 45.64
N THR A 165 -14.45 25.10 46.68
CA THR A 165 -14.80 24.75 48.05
C THR A 165 -16.04 25.51 48.51
N ASP A 166 -16.85 24.88 49.37
CA ASP A 166 -18.04 25.52 49.94
C ASP A 166 -17.70 26.82 50.67
N LYS A 167 -16.54 26.86 51.34
CA LYS A 167 -16.00 28.07 51.96
C LYS A 167 -15.73 29.18 50.95
N GLY A 168 -15.19 28.86 49.78
CA GLY A 168 -14.98 29.83 48.73
C GLY A 168 -16.30 30.32 48.12
N LYS A 169 -17.31 29.43 47.94
CA LYS A 169 -18.64 29.78 47.40
C LYS A 169 -19.33 30.80 48.29
N ILE A 170 -19.26 30.58 49.60
CA ILE A 170 -19.77 31.52 50.60
C ILE A 170 -19.06 32.87 50.49
N ASN A 171 -17.72 32.87 50.42
CA ASN A 171 -16.94 34.11 50.42
C ASN A 171 -17.14 34.94 49.13
N TRP A 172 -17.23 34.28 47.98
CA TRP A 172 -17.56 34.92 46.71
C TRP A 172 -18.97 35.51 46.72
N ARG A 173 -19.95 34.77 47.24
CA ARG A 173 -21.33 35.26 47.37
C ARG A 173 -21.37 36.51 48.26
N LEU A 174 -20.69 36.51 49.41
CA LEU A 174 -20.63 37.67 50.30
C LEU A 174 -20.04 38.90 49.61
N LYS A 175 -18.96 38.73 48.84
CA LYS A 175 -18.29 39.84 48.14
C LYS A 175 -19.14 40.47 47.02
N ASN A 176 -20.04 39.70 46.42
CA ASN A 176 -20.85 40.13 45.27
C ASN A 176 -22.34 40.33 45.62
N ILE A 177 -22.70 40.28 46.91
CA ILE A 177 -24.11 40.19 47.31
C ILE A 177 -24.91 41.46 46.98
N ASP A 178 -24.27 42.62 47.00
CA ASP A 178 -24.94 43.90 46.75
C ASP A 178 -25.27 44.08 45.26
N VAL A 179 -24.32 43.72 44.38
CA VAL A 179 -24.53 43.69 42.93
C VAL A 179 -25.60 42.68 42.54
N LEU A 180 -25.65 41.52 43.22
CA LEU A 180 -26.66 40.50 42.97
C LEU A 180 -28.06 40.95 43.42
N LYS A 181 -28.17 41.67 44.53
CA LYS A 181 -29.43 42.24 45.01
C LYS A 181 -29.97 43.31 44.06
N GLU A 182 -29.08 44.16 43.54
CA GLU A 182 -29.43 45.22 42.59
C GLU A 182 -29.88 44.66 41.24
N LYS A 183 -29.21 43.60 40.76
CA LYS A 183 -29.46 43.07 39.42
C LYS A 183 -30.62 42.08 39.32
N TYR A 184 -30.98 41.40 40.40
CA TYR A 184 -31.89 40.24 40.36
C TYR A 184 -33.07 40.29 41.32
N ASP A 185 -33.48 41.48 41.81
CA ASP A 185 -34.66 41.67 42.68
C ASP A 185 -34.83 40.59 43.76
N ILE A 186 -33.72 40.28 44.44
CA ILE A 186 -33.69 39.19 45.42
C ILE A 186 -34.67 39.53 46.56
N PRO A 187 -35.67 38.66 46.86
CA PRO A 187 -36.68 38.95 47.86
C PRO A 187 -36.06 39.24 49.21
N LYS A 188 -36.49 40.31 49.88
CA LYS A 188 -36.09 40.57 51.26
C LYS A 188 -36.74 39.52 52.16
N PRO A 189 -36.01 38.99 53.17
CA PRO A 189 -36.60 38.06 54.11
C PRO A 189 -37.79 38.72 54.84
N SER A 190 -38.85 37.96 55.05
CA SER A 190 -40.02 38.36 55.84
C SER A 190 -39.59 38.78 57.25
N SER A 191 -40.29 39.75 57.84
CA SER A 191 -40.03 40.25 59.21
C SER A 191 -40.09 39.16 60.30
N SER A 192 -40.69 38.01 59.98
CA SER A 192 -40.79 36.84 60.87
C SER A 192 -39.65 35.82 60.71
N GLY A 193 -38.73 36.01 59.74
CA GLY A 193 -37.61 35.11 59.48
C GLY A 193 -37.94 33.82 58.71
N TYR A 194 -39.22 33.54 58.47
CA TYR A 194 -39.67 32.38 57.68
C TYR A 194 -39.78 32.75 56.19
N PHE A 195 -39.21 31.93 55.32
CA PHE A 195 -39.42 32.01 53.87
C PHE A 195 -40.25 30.80 53.41
N THR A 196 -41.28 31.03 52.61
CA THR A 196 -42.03 29.97 51.92
C THR A 196 -41.58 29.99 50.47
N VAL A 197 -40.99 28.89 50.00
CA VAL A 197 -40.73 28.66 48.58
C VAL A 197 -41.94 27.92 48.02
N ILE A 198 -42.73 28.58 47.19
CA ILE A 198 -43.83 27.95 46.45
C ILE A 198 -43.25 27.54 45.09
N PHE A 199 -43.44 26.27 44.71
CA PHE A 199 -43.07 25.73 43.40
C PHE A 199 -44.10 26.08 42.35
#